data_AF-A0A934JZK0-F1
#
_entry.id   AF-A0A934JZK0-F1
#
_cell.length_a   1.000
_cell.length_b   1.000
_cell.length_c   1.000
_cell.angle_alpha   90.00
_cell.angle_beta   90.00
_cell.angle_gamma   90.00
#
_symmetry.space_group_name_H-M   'P 1'
#
loop_
_entity.id
_entity.type
_entity.pdbx_description
1 polymer ?
#
loop_
_entity_poly.entity_id
_entity_poly.type
_entity_poly.pdbx_seq_one_letter_code
_entity_poly.pdbx_strand_id
1 'polypeptide(L)'
;TYGGIHAMAGNPTGCMGLADYLGWDWRSKAGIPIVNVPGCPVQPDNFMETLLYLLYQVAGLAPMIPLDKALRPTWLFGKTVHEGCDRAGYYEQADFAHEYGSPKCIVKLGCWGPVVNCNVTKRGWMAGIGGCPNVGGICIGCTMPGFPDKFMPFMDEPPGAKISSKAIATYGKTIRGLRTMTNNTVNKEPKWRHNRPELTTGYKPQTGGVAKSFNRPS
;
A
#
# COMPACT_ATOMS: atom_id res chain seq x y z
N THR A 1 9.41 -20.29 5.87
CA THR A 1 10.27 -19.80 4.77
C THR A 1 11.65 -19.43 5.27
N TYR A 2 11.79 -18.53 6.26
CA TYR A 2 13.07 -17.94 6.68
C TYR A 2 13.41 -18.18 8.18
N GLY A 3 12.85 -19.22 8.80
CA GLY A 3 12.90 -19.43 10.26
C GLY A 3 11.86 -18.59 11.02
N GLY A 4 11.91 -17.27 10.88
CA GLY A 4 10.98 -16.34 11.53
C GLY A 4 11.21 -16.21 13.04
N ILE A 5 10.16 -15.88 13.81
CA ILE A 5 10.28 -15.59 15.26
C ILE A 5 10.93 -16.70 16.07
N HIS A 6 10.73 -17.98 15.70
CA HIS A 6 11.33 -19.09 16.44
C HIS A 6 12.83 -19.24 16.18
N ALA A 7 13.35 -18.67 15.08
CA ALA A 7 14.76 -18.63 14.73
C ALA A 7 15.46 -17.32 15.20
N MET A 8 14.79 -16.53 16.04
CA MET A 8 15.32 -15.24 16.52
C MET A 8 16.55 -15.40 17.43
N ALA A 9 17.24 -14.29 17.72
CA ALA A 9 18.38 -14.30 18.63
C ALA A 9 18.02 -14.89 20.02
N GLY A 10 18.86 -15.80 20.51
CA GLY A 10 18.68 -16.47 21.80
C GLY A 10 17.81 -17.74 21.77
N ASN A 11 17.31 -18.17 20.61
CA ASN A 11 16.56 -19.42 20.51
C ASN A 11 17.46 -20.65 20.82
N PRO A 12 16.97 -21.67 21.56
CA PRO A 12 17.77 -22.85 21.92
C PRO A 12 17.72 -23.98 20.88
N THR A 13 16.97 -23.83 19.79
CA THR A 13 16.70 -24.93 18.83
C THR A 13 17.55 -24.86 17.57
N GLY A 14 18.09 -23.67 17.23
CA GLY A 14 18.81 -23.44 15.99
C GLY A 14 17.94 -23.66 14.74
N CYS A 15 16.62 -23.45 14.85
CA CYS A 15 15.72 -23.70 13.72
C CYS A 15 15.96 -22.71 12.57
N MET A 16 15.58 -23.09 11.35
CA MET A 16 15.93 -22.36 10.13
C MET A 16 14.85 -22.44 9.04
N GLY A 17 15.06 -21.73 7.93
CA GLY A 17 14.23 -21.81 6.74
C GLY A 17 14.47 -23.06 5.91
N LEU A 18 13.56 -23.34 4.97
CA LEU A 18 13.70 -24.48 4.06
C LEU A 18 14.90 -24.32 3.12
N ALA A 19 15.15 -23.09 2.66
CA ALA A 19 16.29 -22.77 1.81
C ALA A 19 17.63 -22.86 2.56
N ASP A 20 17.65 -22.61 3.87
CA ASP A 20 18.85 -22.79 4.69
C ASP A 20 19.18 -24.28 4.85
N TYR A 21 18.16 -25.13 4.93
CA TYR A 21 18.32 -26.58 5.08
C TYR A 21 18.67 -27.29 3.75
N LEU A 22 17.94 -26.99 2.67
CA LEU A 22 18.12 -27.68 1.37
C LEU A 22 19.15 -27.00 0.45
N GLY A 23 19.53 -25.75 0.74
CA GLY A 23 20.28 -24.88 -0.15
C GLY A 23 19.37 -23.94 -0.96
N TRP A 24 19.81 -22.70 -1.16
CA TRP A 24 19.05 -21.65 -1.85
C TRP A 24 18.83 -21.94 -3.34
N ASP A 25 19.71 -22.72 -3.96
CA ASP A 25 19.61 -23.14 -5.37
C ASP A 25 18.92 -24.51 -5.54
N TRP A 26 18.37 -25.09 -4.47
CA TRP A 26 17.69 -26.38 -4.53
C TRP A 26 16.52 -26.36 -5.51
N ARG A 27 16.35 -27.47 -6.23
CA ARG A 27 15.23 -27.70 -7.14
C ARG A 27 14.64 -29.09 -6.90
N SER A 28 13.32 -29.19 -7.07
CA SER A 28 12.63 -30.47 -7.10
C SER A 28 13.02 -31.29 -8.34
N LYS A 29 12.63 -32.57 -8.38
CA LYS A 29 12.79 -33.42 -9.58
C LYS A 29 12.12 -32.83 -10.83
N ALA A 30 11.11 -31.98 -10.65
CA ALA A 30 10.43 -31.29 -11.74
C ALA A 30 11.10 -29.94 -12.11
N GLY A 31 12.28 -29.63 -11.55
CA GLY A 31 13.01 -28.38 -11.79
C GLY A 31 12.46 -27.15 -11.06
N ILE A 32 11.37 -27.31 -10.29
CA ILE A 32 10.73 -26.22 -9.54
C ILE A 32 11.63 -25.84 -8.35
N PRO A 33 12.02 -24.57 -8.21
CA PRO A 33 12.77 -24.12 -7.03
C PRO A 33 11.90 -24.18 -5.77
N ILE A 34 12.49 -23.93 -4.60
CA ILE A 34 11.71 -23.65 -3.39
C ILE A 34 10.78 -22.46 -3.67
N VAL A 35 9.49 -22.58 -3.31
CA VAL A 35 8.49 -21.50 -3.43
C VAL A 35 8.15 -21.00 -2.04
N ASN A 36 8.59 -19.80 -1.70
CA ASN A 36 8.34 -19.18 -0.41
C ASN A 36 7.10 -18.29 -0.45
N VAL A 37 6.08 -18.62 0.34
CA VAL A 37 4.94 -17.73 0.61
C VAL A 37 5.00 -17.24 2.06
N PRO A 38 5.80 -16.19 2.35
CA PRO A 38 6.00 -15.73 3.72
C PRO A 38 4.83 -14.90 4.26
N GLY A 39 4.84 -14.70 5.57
CA GLY A 39 3.86 -13.96 6.36
C GLY A 39 3.67 -14.63 7.71
N CYS A 40 3.46 -13.85 8.77
CA CYS A 40 3.22 -14.35 10.12
C CYS A 40 1.88 -13.84 10.68
N PRO A 41 0.75 -14.49 10.34
CA PRO A 41 0.63 -15.66 9.46
C PRO A 41 0.63 -15.26 7.97
N VAL A 42 0.62 -16.26 7.08
CA VAL A 42 0.47 -16.03 5.64
C VAL A 42 -0.93 -15.45 5.36
N GLN A 43 -1.01 -14.44 4.48
CA GLN A 43 -2.31 -13.91 4.07
C GLN A 43 -3.07 -15.00 3.29
N PRO A 44 -4.38 -15.21 3.53
CA PRO A 44 -5.06 -16.41 3.04
C PRO A 44 -5.08 -16.57 1.53
N ASP A 45 -5.41 -15.50 0.80
CA ASP A 45 -5.43 -15.51 -0.66
C ASP A 45 -4.01 -15.65 -1.23
N ASN A 46 -2.99 -15.03 -0.65
CA ASN A 46 -1.61 -15.12 -1.13
C ASN A 46 -1.13 -16.57 -1.18
N PHE A 47 -1.46 -17.39 -0.17
CA PHE A 47 -1.14 -18.81 -0.18
C PHE A 47 -1.96 -19.56 -1.24
N MET A 48 -3.29 -19.37 -1.25
CA MET A 48 -4.17 -20.11 -2.16
C MET A 48 -3.95 -19.74 -3.63
N GLU A 49 -3.67 -18.48 -3.94
CA GLU A 49 -3.29 -18.00 -5.28
C GLU A 49 -1.97 -18.63 -5.74
N THR A 50 -0.98 -18.76 -4.84
CA THR A 50 0.28 -19.43 -5.16
C THR A 50 0.09 -20.92 -5.41
N LEU A 51 -0.68 -21.59 -4.55
CA LEU A 51 -1.02 -23.00 -4.72
C LEU A 51 -1.75 -23.24 -6.04
N LEU A 52 -2.73 -22.40 -6.35
CA LEU A 52 -3.47 -22.46 -7.61
C LEU A 52 -2.54 -22.29 -8.81
N TYR A 53 -1.60 -21.33 -8.77
CA TYR A 53 -0.60 -21.17 -9.81
C TYR A 53 0.18 -22.47 -10.05
N LEU A 54 0.62 -23.13 -8.98
CA LEU A 54 1.36 -24.39 -9.09
C LEU A 54 0.52 -25.51 -9.69
N LEU A 55 -0.78 -25.58 -9.38
CA LEU A 55 -1.70 -26.53 -10.03
C LEU A 55 -1.81 -26.28 -11.53
N TYR A 56 -1.95 -25.02 -11.96
CA TYR A 56 -1.94 -24.66 -13.38
C TYR A 56 -0.60 -25.00 -14.06
N GLN A 57 0.52 -24.78 -13.38
CA GLN A 57 1.85 -25.11 -13.90
C GLN A 57 2.01 -26.62 -14.09
N VAL A 58 1.60 -27.44 -13.12
CA VAL A 58 1.64 -28.92 -13.21
C VAL A 58 0.72 -29.43 -14.31
N ALA A 59 -0.42 -28.78 -14.54
CA ALA A 59 -1.33 -29.09 -15.63
C ALA A 59 -0.80 -28.68 -17.03
N GLY A 60 0.39 -28.06 -17.11
CA GLY A 60 0.95 -27.54 -18.37
C GLY A 60 0.25 -26.29 -18.90
N LEU A 61 -0.54 -25.61 -18.06
CA LEU A 61 -1.34 -24.42 -18.41
C LEU A 61 -0.70 -23.10 -17.96
N ALA A 62 0.42 -23.17 -17.22
CA ALA A 62 1.19 -22.00 -16.82
C ALA A 62 2.70 -22.28 -16.96
N PRO A 63 3.52 -21.24 -17.20
CA PRO A 63 4.97 -21.37 -17.22
C PRO A 63 5.52 -21.61 -15.81
N MET A 64 6.86 -21.76 -15.70
CA MET A 64 7.53 -21.80 -14.40
C MET A 64 7.19 -20.55 -13.58
N ILE A 65 6.78 -20.77 -12.34
CA ILE A 65 6.39 -19.71 -11.40
C ILE A 65 7.45 -18.61 -11.29
N PRO A 66 7.10 -17.33 -11.54
CA PRO A 66 8.06 -16.23 -11.42
C PRO A 66 8.29 -15.88 -9.95
N LEU A 67 9.52 -16.11 -9.49
CA LEU A 67 9.95 -15.82 -8.12
C LEU A 67 11.01 -14.71 -8.09
N ASP A 68 11.06 -13.97 -6.99
CA ASP A 68 12.15 -13.03 -6.70
C ASP A 68 13.39 -13.75 -6.13
N LYS A 69 14.45 -12.98 -5.81
CA LYS A 69 15.70 -13.51 -5.24
C LYS A 69 15.54 -14.14 -3.85
N ALA A 70 14.45 -13.84 -3.14
CA ALA A 70 14.10 -14.46 -1.86
C ALA A 70 13.09 -15.62 -2.04
N LEU A 71 12.89 -16.04 -3.29
CA LEU A 71 12.05 -17.16 -3.73
C LEU A 71 10.55 -16.91 -3.53
N ARG A 72 10.12 -15.63 -3.57
CA ARG A 72 8.72 -15.24 -3.36
C ARG A 72 8.01 -14.96 -4.69
N PRO A 73 6.72 -15.33 -4.85
CA PRO A 73 5.92 -14.93 -6.00
C PRO A 73 5.97 -13.41 -6.26
N THR A 74 6.47 -13.01 -7.44
CA THR A 74 6.74 -11.58 -7.73
C THR A 74 5.48 -10.73 -7.76
N TRP A 75 4.32 -11.30 -8.10
CA TRP A 75 3.05 -10.58 -8.12
C TRP A 75 2.49 -10.30 -6.72
N LEU A 76 2.93 -11.04 -5.70
CA LEU A 76 2.48 -10.87 -4.32
C LEU A 76 3.45 -10.02 -3.49
N PHE A 77 4.76 -10.21 -3.71
CA PHE A 77 5.82 -9.61 -2.87
C PHE A 77 6.72 -8.63 -3.65
N GLY A 78 6.43 -8.34 -4.92
CA GLY A 78 7.24 -7.43 -5.74
C GLY A 78 7.12 -5.94 -5.36
N LYS A 79 6.11 -5.59 -4.56
CA LYS A 79 5.83 -4.22 -4.10
C LYS A 79 5.95 -4.10 -2.59
N THR A 80 6.28 -2.91 -2.11
CA THR A 80 6.32 -2.63 -0.68
C THR A 80 4.94 -2.38 -0.11
N VAL A 81 4.80 -2.53 1.21
CA VAL A 81 3.59 -2.16 1.96
C VAL A 81 3.23 -0.69 1.73
N HIS A 82 4.23 0.18 1.62
CA HIS A 82 4.02 1.62 1.43
C HIS A 82 3.44 1.96 0.06
N GLU A 83 3.86 1.27 -1.01
CA GLU A 83 3.30 1.45 -2.36
C GLU A 83 1.81 1.06 -2.45
N GLY A 84 1.31 0.29 -1.48
CA GLY A 84 -0.09 -0.09 -1.35
C GLY A 84 -0.89 0.62 -0.26
N CYS A 85 -0.25 1.46 0.56
CA CYS A 85 -0.88 2.03 1.75
C CYS A 85 -1.74 3.25 1.41
N ASP A 86 -3.03 3.19 1.75
CA ASP A 86 -3.97 4.32 1.66
C ASP A 86 -3.56 5.54 2.50
N ARG A 87 -2.71 5.36 3.52
CA ARG A 87 -2.12 6.45 4.30
C ARG A 87 -0.87 7.08 3.65
N ALA A 88 -0.43 6.62 2.47
CA ALA A 88 0.77 7.14 1.80
C ALA A 88 0.66 8.63 1.44
N GLY A 89 -0.54 9.15 1.15
CA GLY A 89 -0.75 10.59 0.89
C GLY A 89 -0.39 11.48 2.08
N TYR A 90 -0.58 10.99 3.31
CA TYR A 90 -0.13 11.69 4.52
C TYR A 90 1.40 11.70 4.61
N TYR A 91 2.06 10.58 4.27
CA TYR A 91 3.51 10.50 4.23
C TYR A 91 4.10 11.49 3.22
N GLU A 92 3.59 11.50 1.97
CA GLU A 92 4.02 12.41 0.90
C GLU A 92 4.02 13.89 1.34
N GLN A 93 3.02 14.27 2.13
CA GLN A 93 2.82 15.63 2.59
C GLN A 93 3.50 15.93 3.93
N ALA A 94 4.30 14.99 4.45
CA ALA A 94 4.90 15.05 5.78
C ALA A 94 3.89 15.22 6.93
N ASP A 95 2.68 14.67 6.77
CA ASP A 95 1.64 14.62 7.81
C ASP A 95 1.76 13.31 8.60
N PHE A 96 2.48 13.35 9.72
CA PHE A 96 2.74 12.16 10.52
C PHE A 96 1.87 12.13 11.77
N ALA A 97 1.53 10.93 12.19
CA ALA A 97 0.90 10.68 13.48
C ALA A 97 1.90 10.85 14.63
N HIS A 98 1.39 11.30 15.79
CA HIS A 98 2.12 11.37 17.05
C HIS A 98 1.53 10.45 18.13
N GLU A 99 0.43 9.78 17.82
CA GLU A 99 -0.27 8.81 18.67
C GLU A 99 -0.91 7.72 17.79
N TYR A 100 -1.11 6.52 18.35
CA TYR A 100 -1.57 5.35 17.59
C TYR A 100 -3.00 5.46 17.05
N GLY A 101 -3.87 6.23 17.70
CA GLY A 101 -5.26 6.43 17.26
C GLY A 101 -5.42 7.33 16.03
N SER A 102 -4.36 7.99 15.57
CA SER A 102 -4.43 8.92 14.45
C SER A 102 -4.71 8.21 13.12
N PRO A 103 -5.52 8.80 12.21
CA PRO A 103 -5.71 8.28 10.85
C PRO A 103 -4.50 8.56 9.92
N LYS A 104 -3.50 9.31 10.38
CA LYS A 104 -2.34 9.74 9.57
C LYS A 104 -1.28 8.64 9.43
N CYS A 105 -0.22 8.95 8.69
CA CYS A 105 0.91 8.04 8.52
C CYS A 105 1.64 7.79 9.86
N ILE A 106 1.76 6.53 10.24
CA ILE A 106 2.33 6.05 11.51
C ILE A 106 3.81 5.64 11.41
N VAL A 107 4.54 6.12 10.39
CA VAL A 107 5.98 5.79 10.21
C VAL A 107 6.83 6.16 11.42
N LYS A 108 6.51 7.28 12.09
CA LYS A 108 7.20 7.75 13.29
C LYS A 108 6.91 6.95 14.56
N LEU A 109 5.98 5.99 14.48
CA LEU A 109 5.54 5.15 15.60
C LEU A 109 5.98 3.69 15.46
N GLY A 110 6.85 3.38 14.49
CA GLY A 110 7.40 2.04 14.27
C GLY A 110 7.06 1.37 12.94
N CYS A 111 6.38 2.06 12.01
CA CYS A 111 5.97 1.40 10.76
C CYS A 111 7.11 1.27 9.74
N TRP A 112 7.53 0.04 9.46
CA TRP A 112 8.55 -0.33 8.47
C TRP A 112 8.01 -0.45 7.04
N GLY A 113 6.76 -0.06 6.79
CA GLY A 113 6.08 -0.22 5.51
C GLY A 113 6.87 0.20 4.26
N PRO A 114 7.68 1.29 4.28
CA PRO A 114 8.49 1.72 3.14
C PRO A 114 9.53 0.70 2.63
N VAL A 115 9.93 -0.28 3.44
CA VAL A 115 11.00 -1.22 3.10
C VAL A 115 10.58 -2.69 3.23
N VAL A 116 9.29 -2.95 3.46
CA VAL A 116 8.75 -4.30 3.64
C VAL A 116 7.98 -4.71 2.39
N ASN A 117 8.36 -5.84 1.79
CA ASN A 117 7.65 -6.45 0.66
C ASN A 117 6.42 -7.23 1.14
N CYS A 118 5.23 -6.66 0.95
CA CYS A 118 3.95 -7.29 1.31
C CYS A 118 2.79 -6.49 0.69
N ASN A 119 1.78 -7.19 0.17
CA ASN A 119 0.62 -6.59 -0.52
C ASN A 119 -0.58 -6.28 0.39
N VAL A 120 -0.52 -6.60 1.69
CA VAL A 120 -1.67 -6.56 2.61
C VAL A 120 -2.38 -5.20 2.63
N THR A 121 -1.66 -4.09 2.58
CA THR A 121 -2.28 -2.75 2.55
C THR A 121 -3.06 -2.47 1.27
N LYS A 122 -2.60 -2.99 0.15
CA LYS A 122 -3.29 -2.85 -1.14
C LYS A 122 -4.45 -3.84 -1.27
N ARG A 123 -4.32 -5.03 -0.69
CA ARG A 123 -5.22 -6.18 -0.86
C ARG A 123 -6.32 -6.25 0.21
N GLY A 124 -6.04 -5.76 1.42
CA GLY A 124 -6.78 -6.11 2.64
C GLY A 124 -6.32 -7.46 3.21
N TRP A 125 -6.90 -7.85 4.35
CA TRP A 125 -6.58 -9.13 5.00
C TRP A 125 -7.57 -10.23 4.61
N MET A 126 -8.85 -10.03 4.90
CA MET A 126 -9.94 -10.97 4.59
C MET A 126 -11.05 -10.24 3.84
N ALA A 127 -11.31 -10.63 2.59
CA ALA A 127 -12.33 -9.98 1.75
C ALA A 127 -12.21 -8.44 1.71
N GLY A 128 -10.98 -7.92 1.66
CA GLY A 128 -10.70 -6.48 1.68
C GLY A 128 -10.79 -5.81 3.06
N ILE A 129 -11.16 -6.54 4.11
CA ILE A 129 -11.26 -6.05 5.48
C ILE A 129 -9.94 -6.24 6.22
N GLY A 130 -9.54 -5.25 7.01
CA GLY A 130 -8.37 -5.30 7.88
C GLY A 130 -7.07 -4.90 7.19
N GLY A 131 -5.95 -5.39 7.73
CA GLY A 131 -4.61 -5.09 7.23
C GLY A 131 -3.68 -4.71 8.38
N CYS A 132 -2.71 -3.83 8.09
CA CYS A 132 -1.76 -3.35 9.09
C CYS A 132 -1.77 -1.80 9.11
N PRO A 133 -0.87 -1.06 8.42
CA PRO A 133 -0.80 0.39 8.63
C PRO A 133 -1.99 1.13 8.03
N ASN A 134 -2.67 0.56 7.03
CA ASN A 134 -3.93 1.10 6.51
C ASN A 134 -4.99 1.22 7.63
N VAL A 135 -5.04 0.27 8.56
CA VAL A 135 -5.95 0.24 9.71
C VAL A 135 -5.31 0.66 11.04
N GLY A 136 -4.12 1.28 11.01
CA GLY A 136 -3.47 1.85 12.20
C GLY A 136 -2.49 0.93 12.95
N GLY A 137 -2.31 -0.31 12.50
CA GLY A 137 -1.28 -1.21 13.03
C GLY A 137 0.07 -1.00 12.35
N ILE A 138 1.14 -0.77 13.10
CA ILE A 138 2.48 -0.62 12.51
C ILE A 138 2.90 -1.86 11.71
N CYS A 139 3.50 -1.66 10.55
CA CYS A 139 4.10 -2.77 9.81
C CYS A 139 5.40 -3.18 10.51
N ILE A 140 5.47 -4.44 10.95
CA ILE A 140 6.62 -5.02 11.66
C ILE A 140 7.54 -5.85 10.77
N GLY A 141 7.29 -5.90 9.47
CA GLY A 141 8.14 -6.65 8.53
C GLY A 141 7.98 -8.17 8.54
N CYS A 142 6.82 -8.70 8.96
CA CYS A 142 6.62 -10.15 9.18
C CYS A 142 6.77 -11.07 7.94
N THR A 143 6.87 -10.50 6.74
CA THR A 143 7.12 -11.23 5.47
C THR A 143 8.60 -11.25 5.08
N MET A 144 9.47 -10.56 5.83
CA MET A 144 10.87 -10.34 5.46
C MET A 144 11.80 -11.40 6.07
N PRO A 145 12.89 -11.77 5.38
CA PRO A 145 13.87 -12.72 5.92
C PRO A 145 14.53 -12.28 7.24
N GLY A 146 14.62 -10.97 7.50
CA GLY A 146 15.21 -10.43 8.73
C GLY A 146 14.26 -10.32 9.93
N PHE A 147 13.02 -10.83 9.80
CA PHE A 147 12.04 -10.77 10.88
C PHE A 147 12.31 -11.86 11.94
N PRO A 148 12.28 -11.55 13.24
CA PRO A 148 11.93 -10.24 13.84
C PRO A 148 13.13 -9.33 14.12
N ASP A 149 14.34 -9.86 14.22
CA ASP A 149 15.48 -9.20 14.87
C ASP A 149 15.87 -7.86 14.25
N LYS A 150 15.76 -7.70 12.92
CA LYS A 150 16.08 -6.43 12.24
C LYS A 150 15.05 -5.32 12.44
N PHE A 151 13.89 -5.65 12.99
CA PHE A 151 12.74 -4.76 13.12
C PHE A 151 12.44 -4.38 14.57
N MET A 152 13.10 -5.04 15.54
CA MET A 152 12.94 -4.75 16.97
C MET A 152 13.87 -3.61 17.42
N PRO A 153 13.46 -2.80 18.42
CA PRO A 153 12.13 -2.75 19.03
C PRO A 153 11.06 -2.24 18.04
N PHE A 154 9.93 -2.93 17.94
CA PHE A 154 8.96 -2.66 16.87
C PHE A 154 8.36 -1.25 16.91
N MET A 155 8.22 -0.67 18.10
CA MET A 155 7.55 0.62 18.30
C MET A 155 8.48 1.83 18.10
N ASP A 156 9.77 1.61 17.84
CA ASP A 156 10.72 2.67 17.57
C ASP A 156 10.67 3.08 16.09
N GLU A 157 10.72 4.40 15.82
CA GLU A 157 10.80 4.91 14.45
C GLU A 157 12.01 4.28 13.71
N PRO A 158 11.78 3.65 12.53
CA PRO A 158 12.87 3.04 11.77
C PRO A 158 14.00 4.05 11.48
N PRO A 159 15.29 3.69 11.64
CA PRO A 159 16.39 4.65 11.51
C PRO A 159 16.39 5.41 10.17
N GLY A 160 16.15 4.71 9.06
CA GLY A 160 16.05 5.33 7.72
C GLY A 160 14.84 6.25 7.56
N ALA A 161 13.74 5.98 8.29
CA ALA A 161 12.54 6.81 8.26
C ALA A 161 12.75 8.19 8.91
N LYS A 162 13.66 8.30 9.90
CA LYS A 162 14.02 9.58 10.53
C LYS A 162 14.60 10.57 9.52
N ILE A 163 15.33 10.07 8.52
CA ILE A 163 15.95 10.88 7.47
C ILE A 163 14.88 11.29 6.46
N SER A 164 14.12 10.32 5.93
CA SER A 164 13.13 10.60 4.89
C SER A 164 12.00 11.50 5.40
N SER A 165 11.53 11.30 6.64
CA SER A 165 10.45 12.10 7.24
C SER A 165 10.86 13.56 7.46
N LYS A 166 12.14 13.83 7.74
CA LYS A 166 12.70 15.20 7.80
C LYS A 166 12.90 15.80 6.41
N ALA A 167 13.44 15.03 5.47
CA ALA A 167 13.74 15.50 4.12
C ALA A 167 12.48 15.98 3.37
N ILE A 168 11.36 15.29 3.52
CA ILE A 168 10.11 15.64 2.83
C ILE A 168 9.30 16.73 3.56
N ALA A 169 9.71 17.16 4.75
CA ALA A 169 8.91 18.06 5.59
C ALA A 169 8.68 19.45 4.99
N THR A 170 9.71 20.04 4.38
CA THR A 170 9.63 21.37 3.76
C THR A 170 8.77 21.33 2.50
N TYR A 171 9.11 20.44 1.57
CA TYR A 171 8.37 20.26 0.32
C TYR A 171 6.91 19.84 0.56
N GLY A 172 6.67 18.89 1.46
CA GLY A 172 5.34 18.36 1.76
C GLY A 172 4.38 19.41 2.30
N LYS A 173 4.85 20.32 3.17
CA LYS A 173 4.04 21.45 3.67
C LYS A 173 3.67 22.43 2.56
N THR A 174 4.62 22.76 1.70
CA THR A 174 4.37 23.66 0.55
C THR A 174 3.35 23.06 -0.42
N ILE A 175 3.52 21.79 -0.79
CA ILE A 175 2.58 21.09 -1.68
C ILE A 175 1.18 21.01 -1.06
N ARG A 176 1.07 20.74 0.25
CA ARG A 176 -0.21 20.74 0.94
C ARG A 176 -0.91 22.10 0.82
N GLY A 177 -0.20 23.20 1.05
CA GLY A 177 -0.73 24.56 0.88
C GLY A 177 -1.25 24.83 -0.54
N LEU A 178 -0.49 24.47 -1.56
CA LEU A 178 -0.89 24.63 -2.97
C LEU A 178 -2.13 23.79 -3.32
N ARG A 179 -2.21 22.55 -2.79
CA ARG A 179 -3.38 21.69 -2.95
C ARG A 179 -4.61 22.28 -2.25
N THR A 180 -4.47 22.83 -1.05
CA THR A 180 -5.56 23.52 -0.35
C THR A 180 -6.07 24.73 -1.14
N MET A 181 -5.18 25.54 -1.72
CA MET A 181 -5.59 26.66 -2.57
C MET A 181 -6.43 26.18 -3.76
N THR A 182 -5.94 25.18 -4.48
CA THR A 182 -6.65 24.59 -5.63
C THR A 182 -8.00 23.99 -5.20
N ASN A 183 -8.03 23.28 -4.07
CA ASN A 183 -9.26 22.71 -3.51
C ASN A 183 -10.32 23.79 -3.23
N ASN A 184 -9.91 24.93 -2.68
CA ASN A 184 -10.79 26.07 -2.45
C ASN A 184 -11.35 26.68 -3.75
N THR A 185 -10.65 26.57 -4.87
CA THR A 185 -11.16 27.08 -6.15
C THR A 185 -12.16 26.11 -6.77
N VAL A 186 -11.88 24.81 -6.75
CA VAL A 186 -12.74 23.79 -7.39
C VAL A 186 -14.02 23.52 -6.60
N ASN A 187 -14.06 23.87 -5.31
CA ASN A 187 -15.26 23.86 -4.48
C ASN A 187 -16.13 25.12 -4.64
N LYS A 188 -15.80 26.03 -5.56
CA LYS A 188 -16.66 27.17 -5.91
C LYS A 188 -17.36 26.89 -7.22
N GLU A 189 -18.69 26.99 -7.19
CA GLU A 189 -19.49 26.89 -8.41
C GLU A 189 -19.14 28.01 -9.39
N PRO A 190 -19.21 27.74 -10.70
CA PRO A 190 -19.03 28.78 -11.68
C PRO A 190 -20.16 29.83 -11.61
N LYS A 191 -19.83 31.09 -11.91
CA LYS A 191 -20.73 32.25 -11.74
C LYS A 191 -22.07 32.17 -12.49
N TRP A 192 -22.14 31.37 -13.56
CA TRP A 192 -23.34 31.23 -14.40
C TRP A 192 -24.37 30.23 -13.86
N ARG A 193 -24.08 29.54 -12.74
CA ARG A 193 -25.09 28.75 -12.01
C ARG A 193 -25.80 29.66 -11.00
N HIS A 194 -26.95 30.19 -11.39
CA HIS A 194 -27.75 31.07 -10.55
C HIS A 194 -29.23 31.03 -10.92
N ASN A 195 -30.10 31.46 -9.99
CA ASN A 195 -31.55 31.54 -10.19
C ASN A 195 -32.06 32.94 -10.62
N ARG A 196 -31.18 33.80 -11.16
CA ARG A 196 -31.59 35.09 -11.74
C ARG A 196 -32.31 34.88 -13.08
N PRO A 197 -33.19 35.79 -13.51
CA PRO A 197 -33.95 35.65 -14.75
C PRO A 197 -33.08 35.74 -16.02
N GLU A 198 -31.89 36.34 -15.98
CA GLU A 198 -31.01 36.42 -17.15
C GLU A 198 -30.24 35.11 -17.40
N LEU A 199 -30.09 34.67 -18.66
CA LEU A 199 -29.20 33.55 -18.99
C LEU A 199 -27.74 34.05 -19.12
N THR A 200 -26.83 33.59 -18.25
CA THR A 200 -25.41 34.03 -18.23
C THR A 200 -24.39 32.94 -18.55
N THR A 201 -24.83 31.81 -19.11
CA THR A 201 -23.97 30.65 -19.42
C THR A 201 -23.02 30.88 -20.61
N GLY A 202 -23.14 32.01 -21.31
CA GLY A 202 -22.43 32.27 -22.57
C GLY A 202 -23.12 31.68 -23.80
N TYR A 203 -24.32 31.11 -23.66
CA TYR A 203 -25.13 30.66 -24.79
C TYR A 203 -25.55 31.85 -25.67
N LYS A 204 -25.27 31.76 -26.97
CA LYS A 204 -25.77 32.69 -28.00
C LYS A 204 -26.71 31.92 -28.92
N PRO A 205 -28.01 32.25 -28.98
CA PRO A 205 -28.93 31.57 -29.89
C PRO A 205 -28.51 31.81 -31.35
N GLN A 206 -28.35 30.74 -32.12
CA GLN A 206 -28.07 30.81 -33.56
C GLN A 206 -29.37 30.89 -34.37
N THR A 207 -30.22 31.88 -34.12
CA THR A 207 -31.30 32.28 -35.03
C THR A 207 -31.80 33.67 -34.65
N GLY A 208 -31.80 34.60 -35.61
CA GLY A 208 -32.59 35.83 -35.46
C GLY A 208 -34.07 35.46 -35.44
N GLY A 209 -34.81 35.94 -34.43
CA GLY A 209 -36.27 35.86 -34.43
C GLY A 209 -36.90 35.57 -33.06
N VAL A 210 -37.46 36.64 -32.47
CA VAL A 210 -38.53 36.67 -31.46
C VAL A 210 -38.14 36.23 -30.04
N ALA A 211 -37.70 37.20 -29.24
CA ALA A 211 -37.86 37.16 -27.80
C ALA A 211 -39.37 37.14 -27.46
N LYS A 212 -39.89 36.01 -26.98
CA LYS A 212 -41.16 35.99 -26.24
C LYS A 212 -40.84 36.16 -24.76
N SER A 213 -41.24 37.30 -24.22
CA SER A 213 -41.35 37.56 -22.79
C SER A 213 -42.17 36.47 -22.11
N PHE A 214 -41.54 35.65 -21.28
CA PHE A 214 -42.26 34.82 -20.31
C PHE A 214 -42.61 35.71 -19.11
N ASN A 215 -43.78 36.34 -19.16
CA ASN A 215 -44.43 36.88 -17.96
C ASN A 215 -44.90 35.69 -17.10
N ARG A 216 -44.44 35.62 -15.85
CA ARG A 216 -45.12 34.82 -14.82
C ARG A 216 -46.30 35.64 -14.26
N PRO A 217 -47.50 35.07 -14.13
CA PRO A 217 -48.55 35.69 -13.31
C PRO A 217 -48.18 35.61 -11.82
N SER A 218 -48.67 36.61 -11.09
CA SER A 218 -48.56 36.87 -9.65
C SER A 218 -48.87 35.69 -8.75
#